data_AF-A0A7S1TCK4-F1
#
_entry.id   AF-A0A7S1TCK4-F1
#
_cell.length_a   1.000
_cell.length_b   1.000
_cell.length_c   1.000
_cell.angle_alpha   90.00
_cell.angle_beta   90.00
_cell.angle_gamma   90.00
#
_symmetry.space_group_name_H-M   'P 1'
#
loop_
_entity.id
_entity.type
_entity.pdbx_description
1 polymer ?
#
loop_
_entity_poly.entity_id
_entity_poly.type
_entity_poly.pdbx_seq_one_letter_code
_entity_poly.pdbx_strand_id
1 'polypeptide(L)'
;MLILGGSAVVNALTGVPTDAASFLIPLGVIVYTMAGGLKATFVASYFNTAVILIALVIFSFQAYTGPGERVGSASKVWNSLDIVSRVEPVDKNKGGNLLTILSLNGLFFGLTNIVGNFGT
;
A
#
# COMPACT_ATOMS: atom_id res chain seq x y z
N MET A 1 -1.88 2.38 12.38
CA MET A 1 -2.30 2.06 10.99
C MET A 1 -1.52 0.89 10.35
N LEU A 2 -0.21 0.76 10.56
CA LEU A 2 0.61 -0.26 9.85
C LEU A 2 0.34 -1.72 10.25
N ILE A 3 0.20 -2.04 11.54
CA ILE A 3 -0.06 -3.43 12.00
C ILE A 3 -1.46 -3.90 11.56
N LEU A 4 -2.45 -3.00 11.55
CA LEU A 4 -3.80 -3.32 11.08
C LEU A 4 -3.81 -3.61 9.57
N GLY A 5 -3.03 -2.87 8.78
CA GLY A 5 -2.85 -3.16 7.36
C GLY A 5 -2.17 -4.51 7.12
N GLY A 6 -1.09 -4.80 7.84
CA GLY A 6 -0.38 -6.08 7.74
C GLY A 6 -1.25 -7.28 8.17
N SER A 7 -1.98 -7.15 9.27
CA SER A 7 -2.90 -8.18 9.75
C SER A 7 -4.09 -8.43 8.82
N ALA A 8 -4.61 -7.40 8.15
CA ALA A 8 -5.64 -7.56 7.12
C ALA A 8 -5.13 -8.38 5.92
N VAL A 9 -3.88 -8.18 5.49
CA VAL A 9 -3.27 -9.00 4.44
C VAL A 9 -3.10 -10.44 4.88
N VAL A 10 -2.65 -10.68 6.11
CA VAL A 10 -2.53 -12.04 6.66
C VAL A 10 -3.90 -12.71 6.74
N ASN A 11 -4.94 -12.00 7.18
CA ASN A 11 -6.31 -12.50 7.17
C ASN A 11 -6.76 -12.87 5.75
N ALA A 12 -6.55 -12.01 4.77
CA ALA A 12 -6.94 -12.27 3.38
C ALA A 12 -6.24 -13.49 2.77
N LEU A 13 -4.98 -13.75 3.15
CA LEU A 13 -4.19 -14.86 2.61
C LEU A 13 -4.40 -16.19 3.34
N THR A 14 -4.66 -16.15 4.65
CA THR A 14 -4.62 -17.34 5.52
C THR A 14 -5.90 -17.59 6.30
N GLY A 15 -6.83 -16.62 6.34
CA GLY A 15 -8.05 -16.67 7.14
C GLY A 15 -7.85 -16.39 8.64
N VAL A 16 -6.61 -16.14 9.10
CA VAL A 16 -6.33 -15.85 10.51
C VAL A 16 -7.04 -14.56 10.94
N PRO A 17 -7.74 -14.53 12.09
CA PRO A 17 -8.39 -13.32 12.59
C PRO A 17 -7.41 -12.15 12.71
N THR A 18 -7.84 -10.95 12.33
CA THR A 18 -7.02 -9.73 12.35
C THR A 18 -6.46 -9.43 13.73
N ASP A 19 -7.22 -9.71 14.79
CA ASP A 19 -6.80 -9.49 16.18
C ASP A 19 -5.62 -10.39 16.54
N ALA A 20 -5.71 -11.69 16.23
CA ALA A 20 -4.63 -12.64 16.45
C ALA A 20 -3.40 -12.28 15.62
N ALA A 21 -3.56 -11.96 14.33
CA ALA A 21 -2.45 -11.54 13.48
C ALA A 21 -1.77 -10.26 14.00
N SER A 22 -2.54 -9.31 14.55
CA SER A 22 -2.01 -8.08 15.14
C SER A 22 -1.13 -8.34 16.37
N PHE A 23 -1.39 -9.39 17.14
CA PHE A 23 -0.54 -9.80 18.27
C PHE A 23 0.66 -10.66 17.84
N LEU A 24 0.50 -11.52 16.83
CA LEU A 24 1.57 -12.43 16.40
C LEU A 24 2.69 -11.72 15.63
N ILE A 25 2.35 -10.72 14.79
CA ILE A 25 3.35 -10.03 13.95
C ILE A 25 4.46 -9.37 14.79
N PRO A 26 4.16 -8.59 15.85
CA PRO A 26 5.20 -7.99 16.70
C PRO A 26 6.02 -9.00 17.50
N LEU A 27 5.48 -10.19 17.78
CA LEU A 27 6.18 -11.21 18.57
C LEU A 27 7.45 -11.71 17.85
N GLY A 28 7.39 -11.86 16.53
CA GLY A 28 8.58 -12.16 15.72
C GLY A 28 9.66 -11.09 15.81
N VAL A 29 9.26 -9.82 15.91
CA VAL A 29 10.17 -8.68 16.07
C VAL A 29 10.86 -8.72 17.42
N ILE A 30 10.10 -8.96 18.49
CA ILE A 30 10.63 -9.03 19.85
C ILE A 30 11.73 -10.08 19.95
N VAL A 31 11.55 -11.27 19.35
CA VAL A 31 12.53 -12.36 19.43
C VAL A 31 13.89 -11.97 18.83
N TYR A 32 13.93 -11.42 17.61
CA TYR A 32 15.22 -11.05 17.01
C TYR A 32 15.84 -9.80 17.63
N THR A 33 15.01 -8.88 18.16
CA THR A 33 15.50 -7.71 18.89
C THR A 33 16.12 -8.12 20.23
N MET A 34 15.52 -9.08 20.95
CA MET A 34 16.10 -9.62 22.19
C MET A 34 17.42 -10.36 21.95
N ALA A 35 17.51 -11.15 20.89
CA ALA A 35 18.70 -11.96 20.63
C ALA A 35 19.91 -11.14 20.14
N GLY A 36 19.69 -10.07 19.36
CA GLY A 36 20.78 -9.36 18.67
C GLY A 36 20.85 -7.85 18.89
N GLY A 37 19.97 -7.28 19.71
CA GLY A 37 19.96 -5.87 20.07
C GLY A 37 19.83 -4.93 18.86
N LEU A 38 20.40 -3.72 18.98
CA LEU A 38 20.25 -2.67 17.96
C LEU A 38 20.87 -3.05 16.61
N LYS A 39 21.97 -3.79 16.59
CA LYS A 39 22.63 -4.25 15.36
C LYS A 39 21.74 -5.19 14.56
N ALA A 40 21.10 -6.16 15.22
CA ALA A 40 20.17 -7.07 14.55
C ALA A 40 18.94 -6.33 14.02
N THR A 41 18.42 -5.36 14.77
CA THR A 41 17.30 -4.52 14.30
C THR A 41 17.66 -3.74 13.05
N PHE A 42 18.85 -3.16 12.94
CA PHE A 42 19.28 -2.48 11.71
C PHE A 42 19.36 -3.44 10.52
N VAL A 43 20.00 -4.60 10.70
CA VAL A 43 20.12 -5.60 9.62
C VAL A 43 18.73 -6.11 9.19
N ALA A 44 17.84 -6.38 10.14
CA ALA A 44 16.46 -6.78 9.85
C ALA A 44 15.70 -5.68 9.08
N SER A 45 15.87 -4.40 9.44
CA SER A 45 15.25 -3.28 8.72
C SER A 45 15.74 -3.17 7.27
N TYR A 46 17.05 -3.35 7.02
CA TYR A 46 17.59 -3.36 5.66
C TYR A 46 17.06 -4.55 4.85
N PHE A 47 17.00 -5.74 5.45
CA PHE A 47 16.50 -6.94 4.80
C PHE A 47 15.00 -6.81 4.44
N ASN A 48 14.17 -6.41 5.39
CA ASN A 48 12.73 -6.19 5.16
C ASN A 48 12.50 -5.17 4.04
N THR A 49 13.24 -4.06 4.06
CA THR A 49 13.16 -3.03 3.01
C THR A 49 13.57 -3.59 1.65
N ALA A 50 14.66 -4.35 1.59
CA ALA A 50 15.12 -4.96 0.34
C ALA A 50 14.07 -5.92 -0.25
N VAL A 51 13.46 -6.77 0.58
CA VAL A 51 12.40 -7.69 0.15
C VAL A 51 11.20 -6.92 -0.41
N ILE A 52 10.76 -5.86 0.28
CA ILE A 52 9.66 -5.01 -0.18
C ILE A 52 9.99 -4.35 -1.53
N LEU A 53 11.19 -3.81 -1.69
CA LEU A 53 11.61 -3.17 -2.94
C LEU A 53 11.68 -4.16 -4.10
N ILE A 54 12.22 -5.36 -3.88
CA ILE A 54 12.25 -6.41 -4.90
C ILE A 54 10.83 -6.80 -5.32
N ALA A 55 9.93 -7.02 -4.36
CA ALA A 55 8.53 -7.34 -4.65
C ALA A 55 7.84 -6.21 -5.42
N LEU A 56 8.09 -4.94 -5.06
CA LEU A 56 7.53 -3.77 -5.75
C LEU A 56 8.00 -3.71 -7.20
N VAL A 57 9.29 -3.96 -7.46
CA VAL A 57 9.84 -4.02 -8.82
C VAL A 57 9.16 -5.13 -9.62
N ILE A 58 9.05 -6.34 -9.07
CA ILE A 58 8.39 -7.47 -9.73
C ILE A 58 6.92 -7.15 -10.04
N PHE A 59 6.16 -6.65 -9.07
CA PHE A 59 4.75 -6.31 -9.28
C PHE A 59 4.56 -5.15 -10.25
N SER A 60 5.46 -4.16 -10.25
CA SER A 60 5.44 -3.06 -11.21
C SER A 60 5.62 -3.58 -12.64
N PHE A 61 6.62 -4.45 -12.86
CA PHE A 61 6.79 -5.10 -14.16
C PHE A 61 5.60 -5.98 -14.51
N GLN A 62 5.08 -6.80 -13.59
CA GLN A 62 3.91 -7.62 -13.86
C GLN A 62 2.67 -6.79 -14.23
N ALA A 63 2.48 -5.63 -13.60
CA ALA A 63 1.36 -4.74 -13.88
C ALA A 63 1.42 -4.11 -15.27
N TYR A 64 2.61 -3.65 -15.70
CA TYR A 64 2.76 -2.96 -16.98
C TYR A 64 3.16 -3.88 -18.15
N THR A 65 3.96 -4.91 -17.91
CA THR A 65 4.50 -5.79 -18.96
C THR A 65 4.04 -7.24 -18.85
N GLY A 66 3.19 -7.58 -17.88
CA GLY A 66 2.73 -8.94 -17.65
C GLY A 66 1.83 -9.49 -18.76
N PRO A 67 1.80 -10.83 -18.94
CA PRO A 67 0.92 -11.48 -19.90
C PRO A 67 -0.54 -11.22 -19.55
N GLY A 68 -1.30 -10.68 -20.51
CA GLY A 68 -2.73 -10.36 -20.34
C GLY A 68 -3.10 -8.89 -20.51
N GLU A 69 -2.16 -7.99 -20.79
CA GLU A 69 -2.29 -6.62 -21.35
C GLU A 69 -3.52 -5.76 -20.93
N ARG A 70 -4.10 -5.99 -19.74
CA ARG A 70 -5.26 -5.21 -19.24
C ARG A 70 -4.86 -3.76 -18.97
N VAL A 71 -3.69 -3.57 -18.37
CA VAL A 71 -3.13 -2.25 -18.00
C VAL A 71 -2.11 -1.80 -19.06
N GLY A 72 -1.16 -2.67 -19.43
CA GLY A 72 -0.23 -2.43 -20.54
C GLY A 72 0.76 -1.30 -20.23
N SER A 73 0.81 -0.22 -21.02
CA SER A 73 1.76 0.88 -20.78
C SER A 73 1.17 2.02 -19.94
N ALA A 74 2.02 2.87 -19.37
CA ALA A 74 1.60 4.08 -18.67
C ALA A 74 0.69 4.98 -19.55
N SER A 75 0.95 5.06 -20.85
CA SER A 75 0.09 5.77 -21.80
C SER A 75 -1.29 5.13 -21.93
N LYS A 76 -1.38 3.79 -21.93
CA LYS A 76 -2.66 3.06 -21.97
C LYS A 76 -3.45 3.28 -20.67
N VAL A 77 -2.77 3.33 -19.53
CA VAL A 77 -3.40 3.67 -18.23
C VAL A 77 -3.96 5.09 -18.26
N TRP A 78 -3.18 6.06 -18.71
CA TRP A 78 -3.62 7.46 -18.83
C TRP A 78 -4.87 7.58 -19.71
N ASN A 79 -4.83 6.99 -20.91
CA ASN A 79 -5.95 7.04 -21.84
C ASN A 79 -7.20 6.36 -21.27
N SER A 80 -7.02 5.22 -20.59
CA SER A 80 -8.13 4.51 -19.94
C SER A 80 -8.76 5.35 -18.81
N LEU A 81 -7.94 6.03 -18.00
CA LEU A 81 -8.43 6.90 -16.93
C LEU A 81 -9.15 8.15 -17.48
N ASP A 82 -8.69 8.74 -18.59
CA ASP A 82 -9.41 9.85 -19.24
C ASP A 82 -10.78 9.41 -19.76
N ILE A 83 -10.86 8.23 -20.37
CA ILE A 83 -12.13 7.66 -20.84
C ILE A 83 -13.08 7.43 -19.67
N VAL A 84 -12.61 6.76 -18.60
CA VAL A 84 -13.44 6.49 -17.40
C VAL A 84 -13.91 7.80 -16.77
N SER A 85 -13.03 8.82 -16.70
CA SER A 85 -13.39 10.14 -16.17
C SER A 85 -14.53 10.83 -16.92
N ARG A 86 -14.75 10.49 -18.19
CA ARG A 86 -15.85 11.02 -19.02
C ARG A 86 -17.14 10.22 -18.86
N VAL A 87 -17.02 8.91 -18.66
CA VAL A 87 -18.17 7.99 -18.55
C VAL A 87 -18.73 7.98 -17.13
N GLU A 88 -17.85 7.99 -16.13
CA GLU A 88 -18.18 7.90 -14.72
C GLU A 88 -17.34 8.94 -13.94
N PRO A 89 -17.77 10.22 -13.94
CA PRO A 89 -17.04 11.29 -13.30
C PRO A 89 -17.02 11.10 -11.78
N VAL A 90 -15.87 11.37 -11.15
CA VAL A 90 -15.73 11.26 -9.69
C VAL A 90 -16.23 12.52 -9.01
N ASP A 91 -17.22 12.36 -8.15
CA ASP A 91 -17.76 13.44 -7.33
C ASP A 91 -16.66 14.12 -6.50
N LYS A 92 -16.70 15.46 -6.49
CA LYS A 92 -15.75 16.34 -5.77
C LYS A 92 -14.31 16.32 -6.28
N ASN A 93 -14.04 15.70 -7.43
CA ASN A 93 -12.84 15.98 -8.22
C ASN A 93 -13.09 17.14 -9.17
N LYS A 94 -12.07 17.99 -9.42
CA LYS A 94 -12.17 19.08 -10.38
C LYS A 94 -12.50 18.53 -11.78
N GLY A 95 -13.70 18.85 -12.27
CA GLY A 95 -14.18 18.39 -13.58
C GLY A 95 -14.45 16.89 -13.65
N GLY A 96 -14.67 16.22 -12.51
CA GLY A 96 -14.92 14.77 -12.45
C GLY A 96 -13.73 13.90 -12.84
N ASN A 97 -12.57 14.51 -13.11
CA ASN A 97 -11.42 13.84 -13.71
C ASN A 97 -10.60 13.08 -12.65
N LEU A 98 -10.26 11.83 -12.93
CA LEU A 98 -9.37 10.99 -12.12
C LEU A 98 -7.92 11.46 -12.14
N LEU A 99 -7.52 12.19 -13.19
CA LEU A 99 -6.15 12.65 -13.42
C LEU A 99 -5.87 14.02 -12.76
N THR A 100 -6.84 14.60 -12.07
CA THR A 100 -6.65 15.88 -11.36
C THR A 100 -6.13 15.66 -9.95
N ILE A 101 -5.19 16.51 -9.52
CA ILE A 101 -4.71 16.54 -8.13
C ILE A 101 -5.78 17.18 -7.20
N LEU A 102 -6.68 17.99 -7.76
CA LEU A 102 -7.71 18.71 -7.01
C LEU A 102 -8.89 17.78 -6.69
N SER A 103 -8.74 17.00 -5.63
CA SER A 103 -9.76 16.11 -5.06
C SER A 103 -10.08 16.47 -3.61
N LEU A 104 -11.34 16.84 -3.33
CA LEU A 104 -11.77 17.15 -1.96
C LEU A 104 -11.70 15.90 -1.06
N ASN A 105 -12.09 14.74 -1.59
CA ASN A 105 -12.01 13.47 -0.87
C ASN A 105 -10.55 13.08 -0.60
N GLY A 106 -9.66 13.30 -1.57
CA GLY A 106 -8.21 13.11 -1.38
C GLY A 106 -7.65 14.01 -0.29
N LEU A 107 -8.09 15.27 -0.22
CA LEU A 107 -7.71 16.20 0.85
C LEU A 107 -8.18 15.73 2.23
N PHE A 108 -9.45 15.30 2.36
CA PHE A 108 -9.95 14.76 3.62
C PHE A 108 -9.20 13.50 4.05
N PHE A 109 -8.94 12.57 3.13
CA PHE A 109 -8.13 11.38 3.42
C PHE A 109 -6.72 11.76 3.88
N GLY A 110 -6.08 12.72 3.21
CA GLY A 110 -4.76 13.23 3.60
C GLY A 110 -4.76 13.83 5.00
N LEU A 111 -5.75 14.68 5.32
CA LEU A 111 -5.91 15.28 6.65
C LEU A 111 -6.15 14.21 7.72
N THR A 112 -7.04 13.26 7.49
CA THR A 112 -7.29 12.16 8.42
C THR A 112 -6.06 11.28 8.61
N ASN A 113 -5.26 11.04 7.57
CA ASN A 113 -4.02 10.27 7.68
C ASN A 113 -2.94 11.03 8.48
N ILE A 114 -2.82 12.36 8.29
CA ILE A 114 -1.92 13.20 9.09
C ILE A 114 -2.35 13.18 10.56
N VAL A 115 -3.60 13.52 10.85
CA VAL A 115 -4.12 13.55 12.22
C VAL A 115 -4.06 12.15 12.85
N GLY A 116 -4.38 11.10 12.10
CA GLY A 116 -4.30 9.72 12.56
C GLY A 116 -2.86 9.28 12.89
N ASN A 117 -1.87 9.61 12.06
CA ASN A 117 -0.47 9.28 12.35
C ASN A 117 0.17 10.17 13.43
N PHE A 118 -0.29 11.41 13.61
CA PHE A 118 0.17 12.27 14.71
C PHE A 118 -0.52 11.98 16.04
N GLY A 119 -1.74 11.45 16.00
CA GLY A 119 -2.53 11.10 17.19
C GLY A 119 -2.28 9.68 17.72
N THR A 120 -1.44 8.89 17.04
CA THR A 120 -0.91 7.60 17.54
C THR A 120 0.50 7.81 18.05
#